data_AF-A0A2E0LE39-F1
#
_entry.id   AF-A0A2E0LE39-F1
#
_cell.length_a   1.000
_cell.length_b   1.000
_cell.length_c   1.000
_cell.angle_alpha   90.00
_cell.angle_beta   90.00
_cell.angle_gamma   90.00
#
_symmetry.space_group_name_H-M   'P 1'
#
loop_
_entity.id
_entity.type
_entity.pdbx_description
1 polymer ?
#
loop_
_entity_poly.entity_id
_entity_poly.type
_entity_poly.pdbx_seq_one_letter_code
_entity_poly.pdbx_strand_id
1 'polypeptide(L)'
;MVKKKFFLQEVVDYTFRKYKDLKNLKVIFPNRRAGLYFHKALSKKIKKPLWSPSVFTMEDFVQNYSDIKISNDVTDSIKLNHILYQTISEHKENGFNDSFEDFFYWGQVMIKDFDDIELQLVDESKVFKAVKNQKEIDKSFDFLDKENFDRIKSFWKKFFPKMTINQKNFIETWEIILDVFNRYRVRLINEKLAYKGLVYKEFLSMIKSGKFNDKSDFLFVGFNVLSNSEKKILKYFIEKKSAMAFWDFDKYYFEDFNQESGESFRKFSNDKVLKSTFPEIKPNNFIDNNKKFSSIGISSNIGQSKVVGNILSK
;
A
#
# COMPACT_ATOMS: atom_id res chain seq x y z
N MET A 1 23.97 28.36 13.94
CA MET A 1 23.43 27.73 12.71
C MET A 1 23.15 26.27 13.00
N VAL A 2 21.89 25.86 13.08
CA VAL A 2 21.55 24.42 13.17
C VAL A 2 21.89 23.82 11.81
N LYS A 3 22.87 22.92 11.77
CA LYS A 3 23.29 22.24 10.54
C LYS A 3 22.08 21.46 9.99
N LYS A 4 21.68 21.71 8.73
CA LYS A 4 20.61 20.97 8.06
C LYS A 4 20.88 19.47 8.21
N LYS A 5 20.02 18.77 8.94
CA LYS A 5 20.05 17.32 9.04
C LYS A 5 19.10 16.75 7.99
N PHE A 6 19.56 15.74 7.27
CA PHE A 6 18.68 15.00 6.37
C PHE A 6 17.80 14.06 7.19
N PHE A 7 16.54 13.87 6.78
CA PHE A 7 15.56 13.04 7.50
C PHE A 7 16.13 11.69 7.96
N LEU A 8 16.75 10.91 7.07
CA LEU A 8 17.33 9.61 7.43
C LEU A 8 18.52 9.70 8.40
N GLN A 9 19.25 10.83 8.42
CA GLN A 9 20.30 11.03 9.42
C GLN A 9 19.69 11.27 10.81
N GLU A 10 18.53 11.92 10.90
CA GLU A 10 17.82 12.10 12.17
C GLU A 10 17.30 10.77 12.72
N VAL A 11 16.79 9.91 11.83
CA VAL A 11 16.37 8.54 12.17
C VAL A 11 17.56 7.71 12.66
N VAL A 12 18.71 7.79 11.98
CA VAL A 12 19.96 7.15 12.41
C VAL A 12 20.44 7.72 13.75
N ASP A 13 20.36 9.04 13.94
CA ASP A 13 20.70 9.70 15.19
C ASP A 13 19.82 9.24 16.36
N TYR A 14 18.51 9.11 16.13
CA TYR A 14 17.60 8.52 17.09
C TYR A 14 17.97 7.07 17.40
N THR A 15 18.21 6.27 16.37
CA THR A 15 18.52 4.83 16.50
C THR A 15 19.73 4.61 17.43
N PHE A 16 20.83 5.33 17.22
CA PHE A 16 22.02 5.23 18.08
C PHE A 16 21.84 5.79 19.50
N ARG A 17 20.88 6.71 19.71
CA ARG A 17 20.59 7.25 21.04
C ARG A 17 19.70 6.32 21.85
N LYS A 18 18.71 5.71 21.19
CA LYS A 18 17.66 4.90 21.83
C LYS A 18 18.12 3.46 22.09
N TYR A 19 18.80 2.85 21.12
CA TYR A 19 19.11 1.42 21.14
C TYR A 19 20.61 1.21 21.38
N LYS A 20 20.94 0.34 22.35
CA LYS A 20 22.32 -0.04 22.65
C LYS A 20 22.86 -1.09 21.66
N ASP A 21 22.00 -2.01 21.24
CA ASP A 21 22.27 -3.02 20.22
C ASP A 21 21.23 -2.91 19.11
N LEU A 22 21.69 -2.82 17.87
CA LEU A 22 20.81 -2.68 16.71
C LEU A 22 20.38 -4.03 16.13
N LYS A 23 20.99 -5.15 16.57
CA LYS A 23 20.67 -6.50 16.08
C LYS A 23 19.19 -6.85 16.22
N ASN A 24 18.57 -6.43 17.33
CA ASN A 24 17.16 -6.72 17.65
C ASN A 24 16.20 -5.61 17.15
N LEU A 25 16.69 -4.65 16.38
CA LEU A 25 15.87 -3.58 15.81
C LEU A 25 15.43 -3.95 14.39
N LYS A 26 14.13 -3.84 14.14
CA LYS A 26 13.53 -3.95 12.81
C LYS A 26 13.08 -2.57 12.35
N VAL A 27 13.61 -2.11 11.22
CA VAL A 27 13.23 -0.84 10.61
C VAL A 27 12.41 -1.10 9.36
N ILE A 28 11.17 -0.61 9.36
CA ILE A 28 10.18 -0.83 8.32
C ILE A 28 10.02 0.46 7.52
N PHE A 29 10.17 0.36 6.20
CA PHE A 29 10.04 1.46 5.24
C PHE A 29 8.88 1.22 4.26
N PRO A 30 8.40 2.26 3.56
CA PRO A 30 7.42 2.09 2.49
C PRO A 30 7.99 1.40 1.25
N ASN A 31 9.31 1.46 1.03
CA ASN A 31 9.96 0.87 -0.15
C ASN A 31 11.43 0.49 0.14
N ARG A 32 11.98 -0.41 -0.69
CA ARG A 32 13.35 -0.92 -0.57
C ARG A 32 14.42 0.17 -0.75
N ARG A 33 14.12 1.18 -1.59
CA ARG A 33 15.05 2.30 -1.87
C ARG A 33 15.35 3.10 -0.61
N ALA A 34 14.33 3.41 0.21
CA ALA A 34 14.51 4.14 1.47
C ALA A 34 15.42 3.36 2.45
N GLY A 35 15.24 2.03 2.52
CA GLY A 35 16.11 1.15 3.31
C GLY A 35 17.58 1.18 2.88
N LEU A 36 17.84 1.20 1.57
CA LEU A 36 19.22 1.33 1.04
C LEU A 36 19.87 2.65 1.47
N TYR A 37 19.14 3.77 1.37
CA TYR A 37 19.66 5.07 1.82
C TYR A 37 19.83 5.13 3.34
N PHE A 38 18.99 4.45 4.11
CA PHE A 38 19.16 4.31 5.55
C PHE A 38 20.46 3.58 5.88
N HIS A 39 20.77 2.44 5.24
CA HIS A 39 22.05 1.77 5.44
C HIS A 39 23.24 2.65 5.06
N LYS A 40 23.13 3.43 3.97
CA LYS A 40 24.18 4.40 3.58
C LYS A 40 24.34 5.52 4.62
N ALA A 41 23.26 5.96 5.26
CA ALA A 41 23.32 6.94 6.34
C ALA A 41 23.91 6.33 7.62
N LEU A 42 23.54 5.08 7.92
CA LEU A 42 24.02 4.32 9.07
C LEU A 42 25.54 4.11 8.96
N SER A 43 26.04 3.63 7.80
CA SER A 43 27.47 3.33 7.58
C SER A 43 28.38 4.54 7.79
N LYS A 44 27.93 5.74 7.44
CA LYS A 44 28.67 7.00 7.67
C LYS A 44 28.86 7.34 9.15
N LYS A 45 28.05 6.77 10.04
CA LYS A 45 28.08 7.05 11.48
C LYS A 45 28.74 5.92 12.28
N ILE A 46 28.80 4.72 11.73
CA ILE A 46 29.46 3.56 12.35
C ILE A 46 30.96 3.83 12.46
N LYS A 47 31.49 3.77 13.69
CA LYS A 47 32.94 3.92 13.97
C LYS A 47 33.62 2.59 14.36
N LYS A 48 32.84 1.58 14.74
CA LYS A 48 33.29 0.26 15.15
C LYS A 48 32.35 -0.79 14.55
N PRO A 49 32.82 -2.01 14.24
CA PRO A 49 31.96 -3.08 13.75
C PRO A 49 30.76 -3.30 14.69
N LEU A 50 29.56 -3.39 14.12
CA LEU A 50 28.31 -3.68 14.84
C LEU A 50 27.33 -4.42 13.92
N TRP A 51 26.38 -5.13 14.51
CA TRP A 51 25.30 -5.76 13.75
C TRP A 51 24.29 -4.72 13.29
N SER A 52 24.06 -4.65 11.97
CA SER A 52 23.06 -3.74 11.40
C SER A 52 21.65 -4.18 11.82
N PRO A 53 20.69 -3.23 12.00
CA PRO A 53 19.29 -3.59 12.14
C PRO A 53 18.79 -4.28 10.88
N SER A 54 17.77 -5.12 11.04
CA SER A 54 17.05 -5.70 9.90
C SER A 54 16.15 -4.64 9.29
N VAL A 55 16.15 -4.54 7.97
CA VAL A 55 15.40 -3.53 7.23
C VAL A 55 14.41 -4.23 6.30
N PHE A 56 13.15 -3.83 6.36
CA PHE A 56 12.06 -4.41 5.60
C PHE A 56 11.23 -3.33 4.91
N THR A 57 10.59 -3.67 3.79
CA THR A 57 9.36 -2.95 3.43
C THR A 57 8.21 -3.40 4.32
N MET A 58 7.11 -2.64 4.36
CA MET A 58 5.90 -3.12 5.06
C MET A 58 5.42 -4.48 4.52
N GLU A 59 5.55 -4.71 3.22
CA GLU A 59 5.18 -5.98 2.60
C GLU A 59 6.12 -7.11 2.98
N ASP A 60 7.43 -6.92 2.88
CA ASP A 60 8.42 -7.92 3.33
C ASP A 60 8.25 -8.21 4.83
N PHE A 61 7.92 -7.19 5.62
CA PHE A 61 7.65 -7.32 7.05
C PHE A 61 6.45 -8.23 7.31
N VAL A 62 5.29 -7.96 6.69
CA VAL A 62 4.09 -8.80 6.85
C VAL A 62 4.32 -10.21 6.32
N GLN A 63 4.96 -10.34 5.14
CA GLN A 63 5.26 -11.63 4.54
C GLN A 63 6.07 -12.54 5.47
N ASN A 64 7.03 -12.00 6.21
CA ASN A 64 7.88 -12.77 7.12
C ASN A 64 7.15 -13.42 8.30
N TYR A 65 5.90 -13.02 8.58
CA TYR A 65 5.06 -13.63 9.61
C TYR A 65 3.79 -14.26 9.06
N SER A 66 3.70 -14.43 7.74
CA SER A 66 2.58 -15.05 7.07
C SER A 66 3.01 -16.39 6.47
N ASP A 67 2.21 -17.43 6.72
CA ASP A 67 2.35 -18.73 6.05
C ASP A 67 1.76 -18.72 4.63
N ILE A 68 1.14 -17.61 4.23
CA ILE A 68 0.57 -17.36 2.90
C ILE A 68 1.53 -16.44 2.14
N LYS A 69 1.99 -16.87 0.96
CA LYS A 69 2.82 -16.06 0.05
C LYS A 69 1.95 -14.96 -0.58
N ILE A 70 2.45 -13.73 -0.55
CA ILE A 70 1.93 -12.61 -1.32
C ILE A 70 2.36 -12.82 -2.77
N SER A 71 1.40 -12.84 -3.68
CA SER A 71 1.62 -12.91 -5.13
C SER A 71 2.55 -11.78 -5.57
N ASN A 72 3.74 -12.12 -6.07
CA ASN A 72 4.76 -11.13 -6.41
C ASN A 72 5.42 -11.33 -7.78
N ASP A 73 5.01 -12.34 -8.53
CA ASP A 73 5.50 -12.63 -9.88
C ASP A 73 4.35 -12.96 -10.85
N VAL A 74 4.70 -13.12 -12.13
CA VAL A 74 3.72 -13.38 -13.20
C VAL A 74 3.06 -14.75 -13.01
N THR A 75 3.79 -15.74 -12.52
CA THR A 75 3.28 -17.10 -12.31
C THR A 75 2.24 -17.11 -11.20
N ASP A 76 2.49 -16.42 -10.09
CA ASP A 76 1.54 -16.24 -9.01
C ASP A 76 0.27 -15.53 -9.52
N SER A 77 0.43 -14.46 -10.31
CA SER A 77 -0.70 -13.71 -10.87
C SER A 77 -1.59 -14.58 -11.76
N ILE A 78 -0.99 -15.41 -12.62
CA ILE A 78 -1.71 -16.38 -13.45
C ILE A 78 -2.42 -17.41 -12.58
N LYS A 79 -1.75 -17.93 -11.53
CA LYS A 79 -2.34 -18.92 -10.62
C LYS A 79 -3.54 -18.35 -9.86
N LEU A 80 -3.43 -17.14 -9.30
CA LEU A 80 -4.54 -16.44 -8.66
C LEU A 80 -5.73 -16.30 -9.61
N ASN A 81 -5.47 -15.84 -10.84
CA ASN A 81 -6.49 -15.67 -11.87
C ASN A 81 -7.19 -16.99 -12.20
N HIS A 82 -6.41 -18.07 -12.34
CA HIS A 82 -6.95 -19.40 -12.62
C HIS A 82 -7.82 -19.92 -11.47
N ILE A 83 -7.40 -19.73 -10.21
CA ILE A 83 -8.21 -20.10 -9.04
C ILE A 83 -9.52 -19.31 -9.02
N LEU A 84 -9.49 -18.02 -9.36
CA LEU A 84 -10.70 -17.21 -9.46
C LEU A 84 -11.62 -17.71 -10.58
N TYR A 85 -11.07 -18.01 -11.76
CA TYR A 85 -11.81 -18.59 -12.89
C TYR A 85 -12.53 -19.90 -12.50
N GLN A 86 -11.83 -20.80 -11.81
CA GLN A 86 -12.43 -22.03 -11.28
C GLN A 86 -13.54 -21.73 -10.28
N THR A 87 -13.32 -20.78 -9.39
CA THR A 87 -14.31 -20.38 -8.36
C THR A 87 -15.59 -19.84 -8.98
N ILE A 88 -15.49 -19.00 -10.00
CA ILE A 88 -16.65 -18.43 -10.72
C ILE A 88 -17.36 -19.52 -11.54
N SER A 89 -16.60 -20.46 -12.12
CA SER A 89 -17.18 -21.49 -12.98
C SER A 89 -18.14 -22.44 -12.24
N GLU A 90 -17.99 -22.58 -10.92
CA GLU A 90 -18.90 -23.37 -10.08
C GLU A 90 -20.29 -22.75 -9.89
N HIS A 91 -20.43 -21.45 -10.15
CA HIS A 91 -21.71 -20.74 -10.07
C HIS A 91 -22.52 -20.80 -11.37
N LYS A 92 -22.05 -21.53 -12.38
CA LYS A 92 -22.68 -21.57 -13.70
C LYS A 92 -23.63 -22.77 -13.80
N GLU A 93 -24.93 -22.51 -13.85
CA GLU A 93 -25.97 -23.55 -13.99
C GLU A 93 -26.08 -24.19 -15.39
N ASN A 94 -25.37 -23.71 -16.40
CA ASN A 94 -25.38 -24.32 -17.73
C ASN A 94 -24.02 -24.15 -18.40
N GLY A 95 -23.40 -25.26 -18.78
CA GLY A 95 -22.02 -25.38 -19.27
C GLY A 95 -21.59 -24.24 -20.19
N PHE A 96 -20.81 -23.32 -19.62
CA PHE A 96 -20.31 -22.15 -20.32
C PHE A 96 -18.90 -22.43 -20.83
N ASN A 97 -18.71 -22.28 -22.15
CA ASN A 97 -17.53 -22.68 -22.91
C ASN A 97 -16.46 -21.58 -23.02
N ASP A 98 -16.29 -20.76 -21.99
CA ASP A 98 -15.31 -19.68 -22.02
C ASP A 98 -13.93 -20.17 -21.62
N SER A 99 -12.95 -19.90 -22.46
CA SER A 99 -11.56 -20.18 -22.14
C SER A 99 -11.09 -19.31 -20.97
N PHE A 100 -10.08 -19.81 -20.27
CA PHE A 100 -9.36 -19.01 -19.27
C PHE A 100 -8.79 -17.71 -19.89
N GLU A 101 -8.42 -17.74 -21.16
CA GLU A 101 -7.87 -16.60 -21.90
C GLU A 101 -8.87 -15.44 -21.98
N ASP A 102 -10.13 -15.73 -22.28
CA ASP A 102 -11.21 -14.72 -22.30
C ASP A 102 -11.45 -14.09 -20.93
N PHE A 103 -11.28 -14.87 -19.87
CA PHE A 103 -11.48 -14.43 -18.50
C PHE A 103 -10.29 -13.63 -17.95
N PHE A 104 -9.07 -13.92 -18.42
CA PHE A 104 -7.83 -13.51 -17.77
C PHE A 104 -7.78 -12.02 -17.42
N TYR A 105 -8.05 -11.15 -18.39
CA TYR A 105 -8.04 -9.70 -18.17
C TYR A 105 -9.01 -9.27 -17.04
N TRP A 106 -10.24 -9.79 -17.07
CA TRP A 106 -11.27 -9.44 -16.09
C TRP A 106 -11.02 -10.06 -14.73
N GLY A 107 -10.43 -11.26 -14.68
CA GLY A 107 -9.94 -11.85 -13.45
C GLY A 107 -8.91 -10.94 -12.77
N GLN A 108 -8.02 -10.30 -13.53
CA GLN A 108 -7.02 -9.37 -12.96
C GLN A 108 -7.68 -8.13 -12.36
N VAL A 109 -8.67 -7.56 -13.05
CA VAL A 109 -9.44 -6.41 -12.55
C VAL A 109 -10.16 -6.78 -11.25
N MET A 110 -10.87 -7.91 -11.24
CA MET A 110 -11.62 -8.36 -10.07
C MET A 110 -10.72 -8.69 -8.87
N ILE A 111 -9.56 -9.32 -9.11
CA ILE A 111 -8.57 -9.57 -8.04
C ILE A 111 -8.05 -8.26 -7.45
N LYS A 112 -7.81 -7.25 -8.28
CA LYS A 112 -7.37 -5.93 -7.80
C LYS A 112 -8.44 -5.26 -6.95
N ASP A 113 -9.70 -5.32 -7.36
CA ASP A 113 -10.80 -4.78 -6.55
C ASP A 113 -10.93 -5.50 -5.21
N PHE A 114 -10.77 -6.83 -5.19
CA PHE A 114 -10.74 -7.62 -3.96
C PHE A 114 -9.55 -7.23 -3.07
N ASP A 115 -8.37 -7.03 -3.65
CA ASP A 115 -7.16 -6.58 -2.96
C ASP A 115 -7.38 -5.22 -2.28
N ASP A 116 -7.92 -4.26 -3.02
CA ASP A 116 -8.19 -2.90 -2.53
C ASP A 116 -9.25 -2.88 -1.42
N ILE A 117 -10.33 -3.64 -1.56
CA ILE A 117 -11.37 -3.79 -0.51
C ILE A 117 -10.75 -4.27 0.81
N GLU A 118 -9.92 -5.31 0.75
CA GLU A 118 -9.29 -5.89 1.94
C GLU A 118 -8.16 -5.02 2.50
N LEU A 119 -7.38 -4.34 1.67
CA LEU A 119 -6.38 -3.36 2.11
C LEU A 119 -7.01 -2.15 2.82
N GLN A 120 -8.18 -1.71 2.36
CA GLN A 120 -8.92 -0.61 2.98
C GLN A 120 -9.79 -1.04 4.16
N LEU A 121 -9.89 -2.35 4.45
CA LEU A 121 -10.69 -2.91 5.55
C LEU A 121 -12.13 -2.39 5.54
N VAL A 122 -12.69 -2.20 4.35
CA VAL A 122 -14.08 -1.79 4.21
C VAL A 122 -14.95 -3.02 4.46
N ASP A 123 -16.09 -2.81 5.10
CA ASP A 123 -17.09 -3.86 5.28
C ASP A 123 -17.55 -4.34 3.90
N GLU A 124 -17.14 -5.54 3.53
CA GLU A 124 -17.27 -6.08 2.18
C GLU A 124 -18.76 -6.19 1.83
N SER A 125 -19.58 -6.61 2.80
CA SER A 125 -21.03 -6.66 2.66
C SER A 125 -21.63 -5.28 2.36
N LYS A 126 -21.08 -4.21 2.94
CA LYS A 126 -21.51 -2.83 2.67
C LYS A 126 -20.96 -2.27 1.37
N VAL A 127 -19.75 -2.64 0.96
CA VAL A 127 -19.25 -2.27 -0.38
C VAL A 127 -20.17 -2.88 -1.43
N PHE A 128 -20.39 -4.19 -1.37
CA PHE A 128 -21.27 -4.88 -2.31
C PHE A 128 -22.74 -4.43 -2.18
N LYS A 129 -23.21 -4.03 -0.98
CA LYS A 129 -24.56 -3.45 -0.78
C LYS A 129 -24.69 -1.99 -1.22
N ALA A 130 -23.65 -1.17 -1.10
CA ALA A 130 -23.64 0.22 -1.56
C ALA A 130 -23.61 0.26 -3.10
N VAL A 131 -22.78 -0.59 -3.70
CA VAL A 131 -22.78 -0.82 -5.15
C VAL A 131 -24.14 -1.37 -5.62
N LYS A 132 -24.78 -2.25 -4.86
CA LYS A 132 -26.18 -2.71 -5.08
C LYS A 132 -27.21 -1.56 -5.12
N ASN A 133 -26.98 -0.46 -4.40
CA ASN A 133 -27.92 0.67 -4.31
C ASN A 133 -27.62 1.80 -5.30
N GLN A 134 -26.41 1.82 -5.86
CA GLN A 134 -25.96 2.91 -6.70
C GLN A 134 -26.26 2.58 -8.17
N LYS A 135 -27.39 3.12 -8.66
CA LYS A 135 -27.78 3.18 -10.09
C LYS A 135 -26.76 3.90 -10.99
N GLU A 136 -25.57 4.25 -10.50
CA GLU A 136 -24.59 5.11 -11.16
C GLU A 136 -23.35 4.38 -11.64
N ILE A 137 -23.31 3.04 -11.59
CA ILE A 137 -22.25 2.27 -12.25
C ILE A 137 -22.15 2.67 -13.74
N ASP A 138 -23.28 3.01 -14.37
CA ASP A 138 -23.33 3.55 -15.73
C ASP A 138 -22.48 4.82 -15.93
N LYS A 139 -22.30 5.67 -14.90
CA LYS A 139 -21.44 6.88 -14.94
C LYS A 139 -20.01 6.61 -14.49
N SER A 140 -19.79 5.58 -13.67
CA SER A 140 -18.44 5.20 -13.23
C SER A 140 -17.56 4.71 -14.38
N PHE A 141 -18.14 4.36 -15.52
CA PHE A 141 -17.44 3.93 -16.73
C PHE A 141 -17.28 5.03 -17.79
N ASP A 142 -17.62 6.29 -17.49
CA ASP A 142 -17.48 7.43 -18.44
C ASP A 142 -16.02 7.71 -18.86
N PHE A 143 -15.04 7.11 -18.17
CA PHE A 143 -13.61 7.19 -18.54
C PHE A 143 -13.17 6.11 -19.55
N LEU A 144 -14.03 5.13 -19.85
CA LEU A 144 -13.74 4.07 -20.80
C LEU A 144 -14.31 4.44 -22.17
N ASP A 145 -13.56 4.16 -23.24
CA ASP A 145 -14.11 4.26 -24.58
C ASP A 145 -15.35 3.34 -24.74
N LYS A 146 -16.21 3.67 -25.70
CA LYS A 146 -17.47 2.94 -25.93
C LYS A 146 -17.24 1.45 -26.20
N GLU A 147 -16.12 1.08 -26.82
CA GLU A 147 -15.78 -0.30 -27.14
C GLU A 147 -15.48 -1.13 -25.88
N ASN A 148 -14.72 -0.57 -24.93
CA ASN A 148 -14.45 -1.18 -23.64
C ASN A 148 -15.70 -1.25 -22.77
N PHE A 149 -16.58 -0.24 -22.85
CA PHE A 149 -17.88 -0.27 -22.16
C PHE A 149 -18.76 -1.43 -22.66
N ASP A 150 -18.89 -1.61 -23.96
CA ASP A 150 -19.69 -2.72 -24.53
C ASP A 150 -19.07 -4.09 -24.20
N ARG A 151 -17.74 -4.18 -24.17
CA ARG A 151 -17.02 -5.37 -23.70
C ARG A 151 -17.25 -5.67 -22.22
N ILE A 152 -17.26 -4.66 -21.36
CA ILE A 152 -17.59 -4.80 -19.93
C ILE A 152 -19.01 -5.31 -19.77
N LYS A 153 -19.96 -4.65 -20.40
CA LYS A 153 -21.37 -5.01 -20.32
C LYS A 153 -21.60 -6.42 -20.84
N SER A 154 -20.94 -6.78 -21.94
CA SER A 154 -20.94 -8.14 -22.49
C SER A 154 -20.32 -9.14 -21.52
N PHE A 155 -19.15 -8.85 -20.94
CA PHE A 155 -18.49 -9.69 -19.94
C PHE A 155 -19.40 -9.96 -18.74
N TRP A 156 -19.90 -8.93 -18.08
CA TRP A 156 -20.73 -9.14 -16.90
C TRP A 156 -22.06 -9.81 -17.25
N LYS A 157 -22.61 -9.59 -18.44
CA LYS A 157 -23.75 -10.36 -18.94
C LYS A 157 -23.38 -11.82 -19.23
N LYS A 158 -22.13 -12.10 -19.61
CA LYS A 158 -21.60 -13.45 -19.91
C LYS A 158 -21.37 -14.25 -18.62
N PHE A 159 -20.78 -13.62 -17.61
CA PHE A 159 -20.44 -14.26 -16.33
C PHE A 159 -21.57 -14.18 -15.30
N PHE A 160 -22.44 -13.17 -15.42
CA PHE A 160 -23.58 -12.94 -14.55
C PHE A 160 -24.81 -12.62 -15.42
N PRO A 161 -25.43 -13.63 -16.06
CA PRO A 161 -26.48 -13.46 -17.07
C PRO A 161 -27.72 -12.71 -16.58
N LYS A 162 -27.90 -12.64 -15.26
CA LYS A 162 -28.97 -11.87 -14.62
C LYS A 162 -28.62 -10.39 -14.48
N MET A 163 -27.50 -9.89 -15.01
CA MET A 163 -27.19 -8.46 -15.03
C MET A 163 -28.00 -7.71 -16.11
N THR A 164 -29.33 -7.74 -16.01
CA THR A 164 -30.21 -6.80 -16.72
C THR A 164 -30.60 -5.65 -15.79
N ILE A 165 -31.02 -4.52 -16.37
CA ILE A 165 -31.41 -3.26 -15.71
C ILE A 165 -32.47 -3.43 -14.60
N ASN A 166 -33.06 -4.63 -14.48
CA ASN A 166 -34.07 -4.93 -13.48
C ASN A 166 -33.42 -5.18 -12.09
N GLN A 167 -33.86 -4.45 -11.07
CA GLN A 167 -33.23 -4.44 -9.73
C GLN A 167 -33.07 -5.83 -9.10
N LYS A 168 -34.02 -6.74 -9.31
CA LYS A 168 -33.96 -8.11 -8.78
C LYS A 168 -32.78 -8.91 -9.32
N ASN A 169 -32.51 -8.71 -10.59
CA ASN A 169 -31.53 -9.43 -11.39
C ASN A 169 -30.11 -8.94 -11.08
N PHE A 170 -29.97 -7.64 -10.82
CA PHE A 170 -28.77 -7.02 -10.26
C PHE A 170 -28.43 -7.53 -8.84
N ILE A 171 -29.43 -7.72 -7.98
CA ILE A 171 -29.23 -8.25 -6.61
C ILE A 171 -28.65 -9.66 -6.65
N GLU A 172 -29.19 -10.53 -7.49
CA GLU A 172 -28.75 -11.92 -7.63
C GLU A 172 -27.27 -12.00 -8.11
N THR A 173 -26.84 -11.09 -9.00
CA THR A 173 -25.44 -10.98 -9.43
C THR A 173 -24.48 -10.64 -8.28
N TRP A 174 -24.85 -9.70 -7.40
CA TRP A 174 -23.98 -9.30 -6.28
C TRP A 174 -23.88 -10.35 -5.18
N GLU A 175 -24.95 -11.11 -4.95
CA GLU A 175 -24.91 -12.26 -4.04
C GLU A 175 -23.92 -13.32 -4.55
N ILE A 176 -23.86 -13.54 -5.87
CA ILE A 176 -22.86 -14.42 -6.48
C ILE A 176 -21.45 -13.85 -6.30
N ILE A 177 -21.23 -12.55 -6.56
CA ILE A 177 -19.89 -11.94 -6.40
C ILE A 177 -19.40 -12.05 -4.95
N LEU A 178 -20.27 -11.83 -3.97
CA LEU A 178 -19.92 -11.98 -2.56
C LEU A 178 -19.59 -13.44 -2.21
N ASP A 179 -20.35 -14.42 -2.71
CA ASP A 179 -20.03 -15.83 -2.50
C ASP A 179 -18.71 -16.22 -3.17
N VAL A 180 -18.50 -15.80 -4.43
CA VAL A 180 -17.24 -15.96 -5.15
C VAL A 180 -16.08 -15.36 -4.37
N PHE A 181 -16.20 -14.12 -3.88
CA PHE A 181 -15.18 -13.47 -3.07
C PHE A 181 -14.83 -14.30 -1.83
N ASN A 182 -15.84 -14.77 -1.08
CA ASN A 182 -15.62 -15.57 0.12
C ASN A 182 -14.97 -16.93 -0.19
N ARG A 183 -15.46 -17.65 -1.20
CA ARG A 183 -14.89 -18.94 -1.63
C ARG A 183 -13.48 -18.78 -2.16
N TYR A 184 -13.23 -17.72 -2.95
CA TYR A 184 -11.94 -17.41 -3.50
C TYR A 184 -10.90 -17.20 -2.40
N ARG A 185 -11.25 -16.42 -1.36
CA ARG A 185 -10.38 -16.23 -0.18
C ARG A 185 -10.01 -17.55 0.50
N VAL A 186 -11.00 -18.42 0.72
CA VAL A 186 -10.76 -19.74 1.32
C VAL A 186 -9.79 -20.57 0.48
N ARG A 187 -9.95 -20.57 -0.85
CA ARG A 187 -9.03 -21.26 -1.77
C ARG A 187 -7.62 -20.69 -1.72
N LEU A 188 -7.46 -19.37 -1.76
CA LEU A 188 -6.15 -18.72 -1.68
C LEU A 188 -5.41 -19.06 -0.38
N ILE A 189 -6.13 -19.08 0.74
CA ILE A 189 -5.56 -19.47 2.05
C ILE A 189 -5.09 -20.93 2.01
N ASN A 190 -5.92 -21.84 1.48
CA ASN A 190 -5.58 -23.26 1.37
C ASN A 190 -4.37 -23.50 0.44
N GLU A 191 -4.29 -22.76 -0.66
CA GLU A 191 -3.19 -22.78 -1.62
C GLU A 191 -1.91 -22.08 -1.11
N LYS A 192 -1.98 -21.43 0.05
CA LYS A 192 -0.89 -20.63 0.64
C LYS A 192 -0.33 -19.57 -0.31
N LEU A 193 -1.18 -19.03 -1.18
CA LEU A 193 -0.83 -17.99 -2.15
C LEU A 193 -2.01 -17.03 -2.29
N ALA A 194 -1.79 -15.74 -2.05
CA ALA A 194 -2.85 -14.75 -2.07
C ALA A 194 -2.37 -13.37 -2.52
N TYR A 195 -3.32 -12.49 -2.85
CA TYR A 195 -3.06 -11.06 -3.02
C TYR A 195 -2.78 -10.40 -1.65
N LYS A 196 -2.22 -9.18 -1.69
CA LYS A 196 -1.65 -8.49 -0.54
C LYS A 196 -2.67 -8.24 0.58
N GLY A 197 -3.86 -7.76 0.23
CA GLY A 197 -4.96 -7.43 1.13
C GLY A 197 -5.39 -8.59 2.01
N LEU A 198 -5.52 -9.79 1.43
CA LEU A 198 -5.85 -11.00 2.19
C LEU A 198 -4.76 -11.35 3.18
N VAL A 199 -3.49 -11.32 2.76
CA VAL A 199 -2.36 -11.60 3.65
C VAL A 199 -2.27 -10.57 4.78
N TYR A 200 -2.52 -9.29 4.50
CA TYR A 200 -2.54 -8.23 5.50
C TYR A 200 -3.68 -8.41 6.51
N LYS A 201 -4.84 -8.88 6.04
CA LYS A 201 -6.00 -9.17 6.89
C LYS A 201 -5.74 -10.37 7.81
N GLU A 202 -5.12 -11.43 7.29
CA GLU A 202 -4.68 -12.58 8.10
C GLU A 202 -3.63 -12.17 9.14
N PHE A 203 -2.65 -11.35 8.76
CA PHE A 203 -1.67 -10.79 9.68
C PHE A 203 -2.32 -9.94 10.78
N LEU A 204 -3.29 -9.08 10.43
CA LEU A 204 -4.08 -8.32 11.40
C LEU A 204 -4.87 -9.23 12.37
N SER A 205 -5.40 -10.34 11.88
CA SER A 205 -6.08 -11.34 12.72
C SER A 205 -5.09 -12.01 13.69
N MET A 206 -3.90 -12.37 13.21
CA MET A 206 -2.84 -12.95 14.04
C MET A 206 -2.37 -12.00 15.14
N ILE A 207 -2.10 -10.72 14.84
CA ILE A 207 -1.68 -9.76 15.88
C ILE A 207 -2.80 -9.48 16.88
N LYS A 208 -4.06 -9.43 16.43
CA LYS A 208 -5.23 -9.22 17.31
C LYS A 208 -5.48 -10.39 18.25
N SER A 209 -5.21 -11.62 17.81
CA SER A 209 -5.33 -12.84 18.62
C SER A 209 -4.17 -13.07 19.58
N GLY A 210 -3.18 -12.18 19.61
CA GLY A 210 -2.02 -12.28 20.51
C GLY A 210 -0.99 -13.34 20.10
N LYS A 211 -1.10 -13.91 18.90
CA LYS A 211 -0.17 -14.92 18.38
C LYS A 211 1.18 -14.35 17.93
N PHE A 212 1.29 -13.03 17.81
CA PHE A 212 2.54 -12.36 17.42
C PHE A 212 3.56 -12.33 18.58
N ASN A 213 4.58 -13.19 18.50
CA ASN A 213 5.57 -13.41 19.56
C ASN A 213 6.98 -12.85 19.26
N ASP A 214 7.11 -11.86 18.37
CA ASP A 214 8.40 -11.20 18.18
C ASP A 214 8.65 -10.18 19.31
N LYS A 215 9.86 -10.24 19.86
CA LYS A 215 10.39 -9.40 20.95
C LYS A 215 11.36 -8.32 20.46
N SER A 216 11.55 -8.20 19.14
CA SER A 216 12.33 -7.13 18.52
C SER A 216 11.75 -5.76 18.85
N ASP A 217 12.59 -4.74 18.75
CA ASP A 217 12.12 -3.35 18.68
C ASP A 217 11.72 -3.02 17.24
N PHE A 218 10.74 -2.13 17.07
CA PHE A 218 10.20 -1.78 15.75
C PHE A 218 10.25 -0.27 15.50
N LEU A 219 10.66 0.10 14.28
CA LEU A 219 10.70 1.47 13.81
C LEU A 219 10.03 1.60 12.45
N PHE A 220 9.02 2.45 12.32
CA PHE A 220 8.37 2.74 11.04
C PHE A 220 8.88 4.08 10.51
N VAL A 221 9.37 4.13 9.26
CA VAL A 221 10.09 5.31 8.78
C VAL A 221 9.67 5.69 7.36
N GLY A 222 9.28 6.96 7.19
CA GLY A 222 9.10 7.59 5.88
C GLY A 222 7.76 7.26 5.20
N PHE A 223 6.77 6.77 5.93
CA PHE A 223 5.43 6.54 5.39
C PHE A 223 4.70 7.88 5.17
N ASN A 224 4.12 8.06 3.98
CA ASN A 224 3.36 9.25 3.60
C ASN A 224 1.90 8.93 3.24
N VAL A 225 1.65 7.76 2.64
CA VAL A 225 0.32 7.24 2.32
C VAL A 225 0.23 5.84 2.91
N LEU A 226 -0.87 5.55 3.60
CA LEU A 226 -1.11 4.28 4.26
C LEU A 226 -2.52 3.80 3.92
N SER A 227 -2.65 2.55 3.48
CA SER A 227 -3.91 1.82 3.50
C SER A 227 -4.43 1.68 4.94
N ASN A 228 -5.72 1.39 5.12
CA ASN A 228 -6.27 1.21 6.46
C ASN A 228 -5.68 -0.03 7.16
N SER A 229 -5.33 -1.08 6.41
CA SER A 229 -4.57 -2.22 6.93
C SER A 229 -3.21 -1.81 7.48
N GLU A 230 -2.42 -1.06 6.72
CA GLU A 230 -1.12 -0.56 7.19
C GLU A 230 -1.25 0.36 8.41
N LYS A 231 -2.24 1.27 8.41
CA LYS A 231 -2.54 2.11 9.59
C LYS A 231 -2.83 1.26 10.83
N LYS A 232 -3.67 0.22 10.71
CA LYS A 232 -3.97 -0.67 11.85
C LYS A 232 -2.73 -1.44 12.32
N ILE A 233 -1.89 -1.89 11.40
CA ILE A 233 -0.61 -2.52 11.73
C ILE A 233 0.27 -1.54 12.51
N LEU A 234 0.58 -0.35 11.97
CA LEU A 234 1.40 0.65 12.67
C LEU A 234 0.86 0.94 14.07
N LYS A 235 -0.44 1.18 14.20
CA LYS A 235 -1.08 1.50 15.48
C LYS A 235 -0.92 0.39 16.50
N TYR A 236 -1.13 -0.87 16.10
CA TYR A 236 -0.90 -2.02 16.98
C TYR A 236 0.55 -2.04 17.50
N PHE A 237 1.55 -1.86 16.63
CA PHE A 237 2.95 -1.90 17.04
C PHE A 237 3.34 -0.71 17.94
N ILE A 238 2.80 0.48 17.69
CA ILE A 238 3.00 1.64 18.57
C ILE A 238 2.42 1.36 19.96
N GLU A 239 1.17 0.87 20.04
CA GLU A 239 0.48 0.67 21.32
C GLU A 239 0.97 -0.56 22.10
N LYS A 240 1.26 -1.67 21.43
CA LYS A 240 1.52 -2.98 22.06
C LYS A 240 2.97 -3.40 22.06
N LYS A 241 3.80 -2.77 21.23
CA LYS A 241 5.24 -3.06 21.10
C LYS A 241 6.12 -1.82 21.30
N SER A 242 5.52 -0.71 21.73
CA SER A 242 6.22 0.58 21.96
C SER A 242 7.04 1.05 20.76
N ALA A 243 6.57 0.73 19.55
CA ALA A 243 7.23 1.13 18.32
C ALA A 243 7.17 2.66 18.13
N MET A 244 8.17 3.21 17.43
CA MET A 244 8.19 4.62 17.05
C MET A 244 7.98 4.76 15.54
N ALA A 245 7.29 5.83 15.11
CA ALA A 245 7.15 6.19 13.72
C ALA A 245 7.85 7.53 13.42
N PHE A 246 8.49 7.63 12.25
CA PHE A 246 9.15 8.82 11.74
C PHE A 246 8.48 9.28 10.45
N TRP A 247 8.01 10.53 10.46
CA TRP A 247 7.27 11.17 9.37
C TRP A 247 8.18 12.18 8.67
N ASP A 248 8.40 12.01 7.36
CA ASP A 248 9.19 12.96 6.57
C ASP A 248 8.28 14.08 6.05
N PHE A 249 8.08 15.11 6.89
CA PHE A 249 7.23 16.25 6.57
C PHE A 249 7.90 17.56 6.97
N ASP A 250 7.39 18.66 6.40
CA ASP A 250 7.83 20.02 6.71
C ASP A 250 6.63 20.89 7.09
N LYS A 251 6.88 21.86 7.96
CA LYS A 251 5.92 22.89 8.39
C LYS A 251 5.23 23.54 7.20
N TYR A 252 5.99 23.82 6.12
CA TYR A 252 5.46 24.42 4.89
C TYR A 252 4.26 23.66 4.32
N TYR A 253 4.34 22.33 4.20
CA TYR A 253 3.26 21.51 3.67
C TYR A 253 2.19 21.22 4.72
N PHE A 254 2.60 21.05 5.97
CA PHE A 254 1.71 20.59 7.04
C PHE A 254 0.70 21.67 7.45
N GLU A 255 1.16 22.93 7.60
CA GLU A 255 0.33 24.03 8.12
C GLU A 255 -0.48 24.76 7.05
N ASP A 256 -0.10 24.66 5.78
CA ASP A 256 -0.90 25.18 4.66
C ASP A 256 -1.89 24.10 4.16
N PHE A 257 -3.19 24.36 4.34
CA PHE A 257 -4.25 23.44 3.91
C PHE A 257 -4.43 23.40 2.39
N ASN A 258 -3.90 24.37 1.65
CA ASN A 258 -3.87 24.33 0.18
C ASN A 258 -2.79 23.38 -0.34
N GLN A 259 -1.86 22.94 0.51
CA GLN A 259 -0.84 21.96 0.16
C GLN A 259 -1.35 20.54 0.41
N GLU A 260 -1.67 19.82 -0.67
CA GLU A 260 -2.12 18.42 -0.62
C GLU A 260 -1.07 17.49 0.00
N SER A 261 0.22 17.80 -0.19
CA SER A 261 1.34 17.00 0.37
C SER A 261 1.34 16.94 1.90
N GLY A 262 0.63 17.85 2.59
CA GLY A 262 0.46 17.82 4.04
C GLY A 262 -0.76 17.01 4.52
N GLU A 263 -1.67 16.62 3.62
CA GLU A 263 -2.99 16.09 3.99
C GLU A 263 -2.88 14.81 4.83
N SER A 264 -2.09 13.84 4.39
CA SER A 264 -1.89 12.58 5.12
C SER A 264 -1.29 12.82 6.51
N PHE A 265 -0.30 13.71 6.61
CA PHE A 265 0.34 14.02 7.90
C PHE A 265 -0.62 14.72 8.85
N ARG A 266 -1.47 15.64 8.36
CA ARG A 266 -2.56 16.23 9.17
C ARG A 266 -3.51 15.14 9.68
N LYS A 267 -3.93 14.21 8.82
CA LYS A 267 -4.76 13.06 9.23
C LYS A 267 -4.06 12.20 10.29
N PHE A 268 -2.77 11.89 10.13
CA PHE A 268 -2.00 11.11 11.11
C PHE A 268 -1.85 11.86 12.44
N SER A 269 -1.61 13.17 12.40
CA SER A 269 -1.49 14.00 13.61
C SER A 269 -2.79 14.15 14.41
N ASN A 270 -3.94 13.88 13.77
CA ASN A 270 -5.26 13.87 14.40
C ASN A 270 -5.70 12.47 14.85
N ASP A 271 -4.98 11.41 14.46
CA ASP A 271 -5.26 10.05 14.93
C ASP A 271 -4.75 9.88 16.37
N LYS A 272 -5.58 9.28 17.23
CA LYS A 272 -5.32 9.12 18.68
C LYS A 272 -4.00 8.41 18.99
N VAL A 273 -3.56 7.49 18.13
CA VAL A 273 -2.36 6.68 18.34
C VAL A 273 -1.18 7.30 17.60
N LEU A 274 -1.34 7.59 16.30
CA LEU A 274 -0.23 8.07 15.47
C LEU A 274 0.30 9.42 15.95
N LYS A 275 -0.57 10.29 16.51
CA LYS A 275 -0.18 11.59 17.08
C LYS A 275 0.95 11.46 18.12
N SER A 276 1.02 10.36 18.87
CA SER A 276 2.06 10.13 19.88
C SER A 276 3.49 10.04 19.32
N THR A 277 3.62 9.86 18.00
CA THR A 277 4.91 9.72 17.31
C THR A 277 5.34 10.98 16.57
N PHE A 278 4.51 12.04 16.57
CA PHE A 278 4.88 13.30 15.96
C PHE A 278 5.88 14.07 16.85
N PRO A 279 6.87 14.75 16.26
CA PRO A 279 7.76 15.62 17.02
C PRO A 279 6.99 16.82 17.58
N GLU A 280 7.38 17.29 18.77
CA GLU A 280 6.81 18.49 19.39
C GLU A 280 7.02 19.73 18.51
N ILE A 281 8.22 19.87 17.95
CA ILE A 281 8.58 20.94 17.03
C ILE A 281 8.55 20.39 15.60
N LYS A 282 7.69 20.98 14.76
CA LYS A 282 7.60 20.61 13.35
C LYS A 282 8.88 21.06 12.60
N PRO A 283 9.48 20.21 11.75
CA PRO A 283 10.63 20.61 10.95
C PRO A 283 10.30 21.79 10.03
N ASN A 284 11.18 22.78 9.93
CA ASN A 284 11.03 23.94 9.03
C ASN A 284 12.27 24.10 8.14
N ASN A 285 12.56 23.06 7.37
CA ASN A 285 13.70 23.00 6.47
C ASN A 285 13.44 23.72 5.14
N PHE A 286 12.19 24.03 4.79
CA PHE A 286 11.87 24.66 3.50
C PHE A 286 11.93 26.18 3.51
N ILE A 287 11.39 26.83 4.54
CA ILE A 287 11.24 28.29 4.61
C ILE A 287 12.52 28.93 5.18
N ASP A 288 13.06 28.39 6.27
CA ASP A 288 14.17 29.02 7.01
C ASP A 288 15.55 28.86 6.33
N ASN A 289 15.62 28.15 5.20
CA ASN A 289 16.84 27.99 4.44
C ASN A 289 16.89 28.98 3.27
N ASN A 290 17.89 29.87 3.27
CA ASN A 290 18.19 30.75 2.14
C ASN A 290 18.57 29.92 0.90
N LYS A 291 17.57 29.61 0.07
CA LYS A 291 17.74 28.90 -1.20
C LYS A 291 18.12 29.91 -2.28
N LYS A 292 19.22 29.67 -2.99
CA LYS A 292 19.56 30.39 -4.21
C LYS A 292 18.92 29.69 -5.39
N PHE A 293 18.00 30.37 -6.06
CA PHE A 293 17.39 29.90 -7.29
C PHE A 293 18.08 30.59 -8.48
N SER A 294 18.48 29.82 -9.48
CA SER A 294 18.99 30.32 -10.75
C SER A 294 18.14 29.75 -11.88
N SER A 295 17.59 30.62 -12.72
CA SER A 295 16.89 30.22 -13.94
C SER A 295 17.82 30.42 -15.14
N ILE A 296 17.94 29.40 -15.99
CA ILE A 296 18.77 29.44 -17.20
C ILE A 296 17.87 29.09 -18.38
N GLY A 297 17.62 30.07 -19.26
CA GLY A 297 16.82 29.87 -20.47
C GLY A 297 17.64 29.13 -21.54
N ILE A 298 17.14 27.99 -22.03
CA ILE A 298 17.81 27.19 -23.05
C ILE A 298 16.79 26.66 -24.05
N SER A 299 17.01 26.95 -25.32
CA SER A 299 16.05 26.69 -26.41
C SER A 299 16.03 25.26 -26.95
N SER A 300 16.99 24.39 -26.58
CA SER A 300 17.08 23.01 -27.08
C SER A 300 17.33 21.98 -25.99
N ASN A 301 16.80 20.77 -26.15
CA ASN A 301 17.00 19.64 -25.24
C ASN A 301 18.48 19.25 -25.12
N ILE A 302 19.23 19.33 -26.23
CA ILE A 302 20.68 19.09 -26.25
C ILE A 302 21.42 20.16 -25.43
N GLY A 303 21.04 21.43 -25.60
CA GLY A 303 21.59 22.53 -24.81
C GLY A 303 21.31 22.36 -23.32
N GLN A 304 20.08 21.99 -22.94
CA GLN A 304 19.70 21.72 -21.56
C GLN A 304 20.60 20.62 -20.95
N SER A 305 20.82 19.53 -21.67
CA SER A 305 21.68 18.43 -21.23
C SER A 305 23.14 18.87 -21.01
N LYS A 306 23.71 19.66 -21.94
CA LYS A 306 25.08 20.18 -21.81
C LYS A 306 25.24 21.12 -20.61
N VAL A 307 24.28 22.03 -20.41
CA VAL A 307 24.32 22.97 -19.29
C VAL A 307 24.20 22.25 -17.95
N VAL A 308 23.30 21.27 -17.83
CA VAL A 308 23.19 20.44 -16.62
C VAL A 308 24.51 19.72 -16.34
N GLY A 309 25.13 19.12 -17.36
CA GLY A 309 26.45 18.48 -17.22
C GLY A 309 27.55 19.43 -16.73
N ASN A 310 27.60 20.65 -17.25
CA ASN A 310 28.56 21.68 -16.81
C ASN A 310 28.31 22.18 -15.38
N ILE A 311 27.05 22.18 -14.92
CA ILE A 311 26.71 22.58 -13.55
C ILE A 311 27.11 21.48 -12.57
N LEU A 312 26.84 20.21 -12.90
CA LEU A 312 27.09 19.06 -12.02
C LEU A 312 28.55 18.61 -11.95
N SER A 313 29.39 19.04 -12.90
CA SER A 313 30.83 18.70 -12.96
C SER A 313 31.72 19.65 -12.16
N LYS A 314 31.16 20.73 -11.60
CA LYS A 314 31.84 21.62 -10.64
C LYS A 314 31.70 21.09 -9.21
#